data_AF-A0A9E0BLL7-F1
#
_entry.id   AF-A0A9E0BLL7-F1
#
_cell.length_a   1.000
_cell.length_b   1.000
_cell.length_c   1.000
_cell.angle_alpha   90.00
_cell.angle_beta   90.00
_cell.angle_gamma   90.00
#
_symmetry.space_group_name_H-M   'P 1'
#
loop_
_entity.id
_entity.type
_entity.pdbx_description
1 polymer ?
#
loop_
_entity_poly.entity_id
_entity_poly.type
_entity_poly.pdbx_seq_one_letter_code
_entity_poly.pdbx_strand_id
1 'polypeptide(L)'
;MNRHTILSFRMELLWWLITAVVVIGVLFPIYQCVLYYPFVVSNIIFIVVFINFTRYVFLLKHTFWAHHQLTKIIVGVLCFPLIFYLISEINYFKTYMDEVGLYAIFKPAVDNLTTAPDVTRYIRNEMLFFGIGAVIIACIMPFRLIMSVWRTHNKGTV
;
A
#
# COMPACT_ATOMS: atom_id res chain seq x y z
N MET A 1 -13.94 28.43 -4.05
CA MET A 1 -13.03 27.31 -4.32
C MET A 1 -12.80 27.23 -5.82
N ASN A 2 -11.56 27.39 -6.31
CA ASN A 2 -11.27 27.41 -7.75
C ASN A 2 -11.70 26.11 -8.45
N ARG A 3 -12.13 26.19 -9.71
CA ARG A 3 -12.60 25.02 -10.49
C ARG A 3 -11.55 23.89 -10.52
N HIS A 4 -10.26 24.25 -10.56
CA HIS A 4 -9.13 23.32 -10.50
C HIS A 4 -9.02 22.56 -9.18
N THR A 5 -9.26 23.20 -8.03
CA THR A 5 -9.16 22.52 -6.73
C THR A 5 -10.32 21.56 -6.49
N ILE A 6 -11.51 21.86 -7.03
CA ILE A 6 -12.67 20.95 -6.98
C ILE A 6 -12.40 19.67 -7.80
N LEU A 7 -11.77 19.80 -8.98
CA LEU A 7 -11.41 18.66 -9.84
C LEU A 7 -10.36 17.75 -9.18
N SER A 8 -9.28 18.33 -8.64
CA SER A 8 -8.26 17.56 -7.91
C SER A 8 -8.83 16.85 -6.68
N PHE A 9 -9.77 17.47 -5.95
CA PHE A 9 -10.41 16.85 -4.79
C PHE A 9 -11.31 15.67 -5.17
N ARG A 10 -12.10 15.78 -6.25
CA ARG A 10 -12.90 14.66 -6.75
C ARG A 10 -12.03 13.48 -7.18
N MET A 11 -10.90 13.76 -7.83
CA MET A 11 -9.92 12.73 -8.19
C MET A 11 -9.34 12.04 -6.94
N GLU A 12 -9.01 12.81 -5.91
CA GLU A 12 -8.50 12.28 -4.63
C GLU A 12 -9.52 11.31 -4.00
N LEU A 13 -10.79 11.72 -3.92
CA LEU A 13 -11.87 10.91 -3.35
C LEU A 13 -12.15 9.64 -4.17
N LEU A 14 -12.12 9.75 -5.51
CA LEU A 14 -12.25 8.60 -6.40
C LEU A 14 -11.13 7.56 -6.16
N TRP A 15 -9.90 8.02 -5.97
CA TRP A 15 -8.76 7.14 -5.72
C TRP A 15 -8.79 6.48 -4.33
N TRP A 16 -9.31 7.16 -3.32
CA TRP A 16 -9.57 6.55 -2.02
C TRP A 16 -10.66 5.48 -2.11
N LEU A 17 -11.71 5.72 -2.90
CA LEU A 17 -12.74 4.72 -3.18
C LEU A 17 -12.15 3.50 -3.90
N ILE A 18 -11.32 3.71 -4.93
CA ILE A 18 -10.62 2.62 -5.63
C ILE A 18 -9.76 1.82 -4.65
N THR A 19 -8.98 2.49 -3.80
CA THR A 19 -8.17 1.84 -2.77
C THR A 19 -9.04 0.98 -1.85
N ALA A 20 -10.18 1.50 -1.37
CA ALA A 20 -11.09 0.77 -0.50
C ALA A 20 -11.68 -0.47 -1.19
N VAL A 21 -12.06 -0.35 -2.46
CA VAL A 21 -12.54 -1.49 -3.26
C VAL A 21 -11.47 -2.57 -3.41
N VAL A 22 -10.21 -2.18 -3.64
CA VAL A 22 -9.11 -3.15 -3.73
C VAL A 22 -8.85 -3.83 -2.39
N VAL A 23 -8.80 -3.07 -1.28
CA VAL A 23 -8.65 -3.64 0.07
C VAL A 23 -9.73 -4.68 0.35
N ILE A 24 -10.99 -4.35 0.07
CA ILE A 24 -12.11 -5.28 0.26
C ILE A 24 -11.96 -6.50 -0.66
N GLY A 25 -11.71 -6.29 -1.97
CA GLY A 25 -11.60 -7.37 -2.94
C GLY A 25 -10.48 -8.37 -2.63
N VAL A 26 -9.39 -7.88 -2.04
CA VAL A 26 -8.22 -8.68 -1.67
C VAL A 26 -8.42 -9.41 -0.33
N LEU A 27 -8.97 -8.74 0.68
CA LEU A 27 -9.18 -9.35 2.00
C LEU A 27 -10.41 -10.26 2.05
N PHE A 28 -11.44 -10.01 1.24
CA PHE A 28 -12.68 -10.77 1.24
C PHE A 28 -12.48 -12.29 1.11
N PRO A 29 -11.72 -12.82 0.12
CA PRO A 29 -11.48 -14.27 0.02
C PRO A 29 -10.77 -14.84 1.26
N ILE A 30 -9.91 -14.07 1.92
CA ILE A 30 -9.18 -14.51 3.13
C ILE A 30 -10.16 -14.70 4.31
N TYR A 31 -11.07 -13.76 4.53
CA TYR A 31 -12.08 -13.84 5.59
C TYR A 31 -13.07 -15.00 5.43
N GLN A 32 -13.35 -15.40 4.19
CA GLN A 32 -14.21 -16.56 3.94
C GLN A 32 -13.52 -17.85 4.42
N CYS A 33 -12.20 -17.96 4.26
CA CYS A 33 -11.46 -19.21 4.50
C CYS A 33 -10.83 -19.35 5.90
N VAL A 34 -10.53 -18.24 6.58
CA VAL A 34 -9.74 -18.19 7.82
C VAL A 34 -10.61 -17.80 9.02
N LEU A 35 -10.37 -18.37 10.20
CA LEU A 35 -11.09 -18.00 11.44
C LEU A 35 -10.59 -16.66 12.00
N TYR A 36 -9.27 -16.52 12.11
CA TYR A 36 -8.62 -15.32 12.62
C TYR A 36 -7.36 -15.05 11.78
N TYR A 37 -7.30 -13.87 11.16
CA TYR A 37 -6.16 -13.44 10.36
C TYR A 37 -5.37 -12.38 11.13
N PRO A 38 -4.15 -12.68 11.64
CA PRO A 38 -3.39 -11.73 12.44
C PRO A 38 -2.82 -10.55 11.64
N PHE A 39 -2.69 -10.69 10.30
CA PHE A 39 -2.03 -9.70 9.44
C PHE A 39 -3.01 -8.76 8.71
N VAL A 40 -4.26 -8.64 9.17
CA VAL A 40 -5.25 -7.74 8.54
C VAL A 40 -4.70 -6.32 8.45
N VAL A 41 -4.14 -5.81 9.56
CA VAL A 41 -3.66 -4.43 9.65
C VAL A 41 -2.48 -4.22 8.71
N SER A 42 -1.47 -5.10 8.77
CA SER A 42 -0.29 -5.05 7.92
C SER A 42 -0.67 -5.08 6.44
N ASN A 43 -1.63 -5.94 6.07
CA ASN A 43 -2.07 -6.07 4.69
C ASN A 43 -2.79 -4.81 4.17
N ILE A 44 -3.69 -4.24 4.98
CA ILE A 44 -4.35 -2.97 4.66
C ILE A 44 -3.31 -1.89 4.44
N ILE A 45 -2.31 -1.79 5.32
CA ILE A 45 -1.24 -0.80 5.20
C ILE A 45 -0.46 -1.01 3.90
N PHE A 46 -0.09 -2.24 3.55
CA PHE A 46 0.60 -2.53 2.29
C PHE A 46 -0.20 -2.09 1.08
N ILE A 47 -1.48 -2.45 0.99
CA ILE A 47 -2.34 -2.08 -0.15
C ILE A 47 -2.51 -0.56 -0.23
N VAL A 48 -2.81 0.09 0.91
CA VAL A 48 -3.02 1.54 0.97
C VAL A 48 -1.76 2.29 0.59
N VAL A 49 -0.59 1.92 1.12
CA VAL A 49 0.68 2.55 0.77
C VAL A 49 0.99 2.31 -0.71
N PHE A 50 0.90 1.06 -1.18
CA PHE A 50 1.20 0.73 -2.56
C PHE A 50 0.37 1.55 -3.55
N ILE A 51 -0.95 1.58 -3.40
CA ILE A 51 -1.84 2.29 -4.33
C ILE A 51 -1.67 3.80 -4.23
N ASN A 52 -1.67 4.37 -3.01
CA ASN A 52 -1.57 5.82 -2.84
C ASN A 52 -0.21 6.36 -3.27
N PHE A 53 0.87 5.69 -2.89
CA PHE A 53 2.20 6.13 -3.28
C PHE A 53 2.44 5.91 -4.75
N THR A 54 1.94 4.82 -5.36
CA THR A 54 2.02 4.64 -6.82
C THR A 54 1.31 5.79 -7.53
N ARG A 55 0.10 6.12 -7.08
CA ARG A 55 -0.63 7.29 -7.60
C ARG A 55 0.17 8.58 -7.43
N TYR A 56 0.71 8.88 -6.26
CA TYR A 56 1.54 10.10 -6.09
C TYR A 56 2.80 10.03 -6.95
N VAL A 57 3.37 8.84 -7.14
CA VAL A 57 4.52 8.58 -7.99
C VAL A 57 4.19 8.61 -9.48
N PHE A 58 2.95 8.72 -9.95
CA PHE A 58 2.66 8.93 -11.37
C PHE A 58 1.91 10.24 -11.62
N LEU A 59 0.98 10.60 -10.74
CA LEU A 59 0.03 11.70 -10.88
C LEU A 59 0.33 12.89 -9.95
N LEU A 60 1.55 13.02 -9.38
CA LEU A 60 1.93 14.12 -8.48
C LEU A 60 1.46 15.53 -8.93
N LYS A 61 1.49 15.79 -10.24
CA LYS A 61 1.09 17.08 -10.84
C LYS A 61 -0.39 17.42 -10.66
N HIS A 62 -1.25 16.42 -10.48
CA HIS A 62 -2.69 16.58 -10.34
C HIS A 62 -3.17 16.58 -8.89
N THR A 63 -2.26 16.32 -7.94
CA THR A 63 -2.55 16.28 -6.52
C THR A 63 -2.67 17.69 -5.95
N PHE A 64 -3.60 17.90 -5.03
CA PHE A 64 -3.87 19.20 -4.39
C PHE A 64 -2.61 19.84 -3.75
N TRP A 65 -1.64 19.02 -3.32
CA TRP A 65 -0.40 19.48 -2.68
C TRP A 65 0.79 19.67 -3.64
N ALA A 66 0.58 19.57 -4.95
CA ALA A 66 1.66 19.67 -5.94
C ALA A 66 2.50 20.95 -5.81
N HIS A 67 1.92 22.05 -5.32
CA HIS A 67 2.60 23.34 -5.18
C HIS A 67 3.11 23.65 -3.77
N HIS A 68 2.77 22.82 -2.76
CA HIS A 68 3.14 23.09 -1.38
C HIS A 68 4.48 22.42 -1.05
N GLN A 69 5.57 23.19 -1.03
CA GLN A 69 6.93 22.63 -0.89
C GLN A 69 7.15 21.95 0.48
N LEU A 70 6.52 22.47 1.54
CA LEU A 70 6.64 21.94 2.90
C LEU A 70 6.04 20.53 3.03
N THR A 71 4.92 20.24 2.36
CA THR A 71 4.34 18.88 2.41
C THR A 71 5.20 17.87 1.68
N LYS A 72 5.89 18.25 0.60
CA LYS A 72 6.86 17.38 -0.09
C LYS A 72 8.03 17.00 0.82
N ILE A 73 8.56 17.97 1.59
CA ILE A 73 9.66 17.70 2.51
C ILE A 73 9.19 16.78 3.64
N ILE A 74 8.05 17.06 4.27
CA ILE A 74 7.49 16.21 5.33
C ILE A 74 7.26 14.78 4.84
N VAL A 75 6.60 14.61 3.70
CA VAL A 75 6.34 13.28 3.14
C VAL A 75 7.65 12.57 2.80
N GLY A 76 8.64 13.28 2.24
CA GLY A 76 9.96 12.71 1.95
C GLY A 76 10.68 12.19 3.20
N VAL A 77 10.62 12.94 4.31
CA VAL A 77 11.20 12.50 5.59
C VAL A 77 10.43 11.33 6.19
N LEU A 78 9.09 11.36 6.15
CA LEU A 78 8.24 10.28 6.67
C LEU A 78 8.35 8.96 5.88
N CYS A 79 8.85 9.00 4.64
CA CYS A 79 9.11 7.76 3.89
C CYS A 79 10.15 6.88 4.58
N PHE A 80 11.15 7.45 5.26
CA PHE A 80 12.18 6.66 5.96
C PHE A 80 11.59 5.74 7.05
N PRO A 81 10.93 6.25 8.11
CA PRO A 81 10.36 5.38 9.13
C PRO A 81 9.29 4.44 8.56
N LEU A 82 8.55 4.89 7.54
CA LEU A 82 7.58 4.04 6.84
C LEU A 82 8.26 2.84 6.17
N ILE A 83 9.35 3.03 5.43
CA ILE A 83 10.08 1.92 4.79
C ILE A 83 10.54 0.89 5.81
N PHE A 84 11.13 1.33 6.93
CA PHE A 84 11.55 0.42 8.00
C PHE A 84 10.37 -0.36 8.59
N TYR A 85 9.25 0.33 8.84
CA TYR A 85 8.01 -0.31 9.31
C TYR A 85 7.52 -1.38 8.33
N LEU A 86 7.43 -1.07 7.03
CA LEU A 86 6.97 -2.02 6.01
C LEU A 86 7.89 -3.25 5.90
N ILE A 87 9.21 -3.06 5.95
CA ILE A 87 10.17 -4.16 5.95
C ILE A 87 10.01 -5.04 7.19
N SER A 88 9.82 -4.42 8.36
CA SER A 88 9.57 -5.14 9.61
C SER A 88 8.32 -6.02 9.53
N GLU A 89 7.21 -5.49 9.01
CA GLU A 89 5.96 -6.22 8.83
C GLU A 89 6.11 -7.41 7.85
N ILE A 90 6.85 -7.24 6.75
CA ILE A 90 7.15 -8.35 5.82
C ILE A 90 7.94 -9.46 6.53
N ASN A 91 8.93 -9.09 7.34
CA ASN A 91 9.73 -10.06 8.08
C ASN A 91 8.90 -10.79 9.14
N TYR A 92 8.05 -10.06 9.88
CA TYR A 92 7.13 -10.64 10.84
C TYR A 92 6.19 -11.68 10.19
N PHE A 93 5.64 -11.35 9.01
CA PHE A 93 4.82 -12.29 8.23
C PHE A 93 5.60 -13.55 7.81
N LYS A 94 6.84 -13.39 7.31
CA LYS A 94 7.69 -14.52 6.93
C LYS A 94 8.00 -15.43 8.12
N THR A 95 8.40 -14.85 9.25
CA THR A 95 8.68 -15.59 10.48
C THR A 95 7.45 -16.39 10.93
N TYR A 96 6.26 -15.78 10.93
CA TYR A 96 5.02 -16.50 11.26
C TYR A 96 4.72 -17.65 10.30
N MET A 97 4.95 -17.45 9.01
CA MET A 97 4.78 -18.51 8.01
C MET A 97 5.73 -19.69 8.23
N ASP A 98 6.97 -19.40 8.62
CA ASP A 98 8.00 -20.41 8.82
C ASP A 98 7.86 -21.15 10.16
N GLU A 99 7.41 -20.46 11.22
CA GLU A 99 7.27 -21.01 12.58
C GLU A 99 5.93 -21.68 12.85
N VAL A 100 4.82 -21.03 12.48
CA VAL A 100 3.45 -21.50 12.80
C VAL A 100 2.79 -22.13 11.57
N GLY A 101 3.05 -21.56 10.40
CA GLY A 101 2.37 -21.93 9.17
C GLY A 101 0.94 -21.40 9.09
N LEU A 102 0.45 -21.15 7.87
CA LEU A 102 -0.90 -20.63 7.63
C LEU A 102 -2.00 -21.67 7.83
N TYR A 103 -1.65 -22.95 8.00
CA TYR A 103 -2.63 -24.01 8.23
C TYR A 103 -3.33 -23.91 9.58
N ALA A 104 -2.63 -23.39 10.60
CA ALA A 104 -3.14 -23.29 11.97
C ALA A 104 -4.34 -22.33 12.14
N ILE A 105 -4.62 -21.49 11.13
CA ILE A 105 -5.67 -20.46 11.19
C ILE A 105 -6.88 -20.76 10.30
N PHE A 106 -6.85 -21.87 9.54
CA PHE A 106 -7.98 -22.24 8.68
C PHE A 106 -9.21 -22.65 9.49
N LYS A 107 -10.39 -22.37 8.91
CA LYS A 107 -11.64 -22.96 9.41
C LYS A 107 -11.60 -24.47 9.21
N PRO A 108 -12.12 -25.28 10.17
CA PRO A 108 -12.18 -26.73 10.03
C PRO A 108 -12.87 -27.21 8.73
N ALA A 109 -13.82 -26.44 8.21
CA ALA A 109 -14.54 -26.73 6.97
C ALA A 109 -13.71 -26.53 5.68
N VAL A 110 -12.58 -25.81 5.77
CA VAL A 110 -11.70 -25.46 4.64
C VAL A 110 -10.44 -26.33 4.62
N ASP A 111 -10.24 -27.15 5.65
CA ASP A 111 -9.06 -28.02 5.86
C ASP A 111 -9.02 -29.25 4.93
N ASN A 112 -9.72 -29.17 3.79
CA ASN A 112 -9.61 -30.14 2.72
C ASN A 112 -8.25 -30.00 2.02
N LEU A 113 -7.60 -31.13 1.71
CA LEU A 113 -6.25 -31.24 1.14
C LEU A 113 -6.01 -30.44 -0.15
N THR A 114 -7.06 -29.99 -0.84
CA THR A 114 -6.97 -29.23 -2.10
C THR A 114 -7.16 -27.72 -1.92
N THR A 115 -7.97 -27.27 -0.95
CA THR A 115 -8.33 -25.84 -0.82
C THR A 115 -7.35 -25.08 0.08
N ALA A 116 -6.90 -25.68 1.18
CA ALA A 116 -5.98 -25.04 2.11
C ALA A 116 -4.62 -24.62 1.48
N PRO A 117 -3.98 -25.43 0.61
CA PRO A 117 -2.74 -25.03 -0.07
C PRO A 117 -2.93 -23.85 -1.04
N ASP A 118 -4.07 -23.81 -1.74
CA ASP A 118 -4.37 -22.74 -2.69
C ASP A 118 -4.61 -21.40 -1.99
N VAL A 119 -5.35 -21.41 -0.89
CA VAL A 119 -5.58 -20.21 -0.08
C VAL A 119 -4.29 -19.76 0.59
N THR A 120 -3.47 -20.69 1.09
CA THR A 120 -2.13 -20.38 1.64
C THR A 120 -1.25 -19.68 0.60
N ARG A 121 -1.22 -20.22 -0.62
CA ARG A 121 -0.47 -19.62 -1.74
C ARG A 121 -1.01 -18.25 -2.11
N TYR A 122 -2.33 -18.08 -2.11
CA TYR A 122 -2.97 -16.79 -2.35
C TYR A 122 -2.53 -15.75 -1.32
N ILE A 123 -2.70 -16.03 -0.02
CA ILE A 123 -2.32 -15.12 1.08
C ILE A 123 -0.84 -14.75 0.97
N ARG A 124 0.05 -15.74 0.78
CA ARG A 124 1.48 -15.50 0.64
C ARG A 124 1.79 -14.58 -0.55
N ASN A 125 1.27 -14.89 -1.72
CA ASN A 125 1.57 -14.14 -2.94
C ASN A 125 1.04 -12.71 -2.86
N GLU A 126 -0.15 -12.55 -2.31
CA GLU A 126 -0.81 -11.26 -2.14
C GLU A 126 -0.05 -10.37 -1.14
N MET A 127 0.24 -10.88 0.06
CA MET A 127 1.04 -10.18 1.08
C MET A 127 2.43 -9.79 0.55
N LEU A 128 3.11 -10.70 -0.17
CA LEU A 128 4.42 -10.39 -0.74
C LEU A 128 4.32 -9.39 -1.90
N PHE A 129 3.31 -9.49 -2.75
CA PHE A 129 3.12 -8.58 -3.87
C PHE A 129 2.89 -7.15 -3.38
N PHE A 130 1.91 -6.94 -2.48
CA PHE A 130 1.62 -5.62 -1.95
C PHE A 130 2.70 -5.14 -0.98
N GLY A 131 3.27 -6.01 -0.15
CA GLY A 131 4.34 -5.66 0.77
C GLY A 131 5.60 -5.19 0.05
N ILE A 132 6.15 -6.01 -0.85
CA ILE A 132 7.35 -5.65 -1.61
C ILE A 132 7.06 -4.45 -2.52
N GLY A 133 5.89 -4.41 -3.16
CA GLY A 133 5.45 -3.27 -3.95
C GLY A 133 5.41 -1.98 -3.15
N ALA A 134 4.84 -2.02 -1.94
CA ALA A 134 4.76 -0.87 -1.03
C ALA A 134 6.16 -0.37 -0.63
N VAL A 135 7.10 -1.27 -0.33
CA VAL A 135 8.50 -0.91 -0.02
C VAL A 135 9.16 -0.25 -1.23
N ILE A 136 9.07 -0.85 -2.42
CA ILE A 136 9.67 -0.31 -3.64
C ILE A 136 9.13 1.10 -3.92
N ILE A 137 7.81 1.29 -3.85
CA ILE A 137 7.23 2.60 -4.16
C ILE A 137 7.52 3.63 -3.07
N ALA A 138 7.60 3.22 -1.79
CA ALA A 138 8.03 4.06 -0.68
C ALA A 138 9.48 4.52 -0.84
N CYS A 139 10.37 3.67 -1.38
CA CYS A 139 11.72 4.07 -1.75
C CYS A 139 11.75 5.04 -2.93
N ILE A 140 10.92 4.85 -3.96
CA ILE A 140 10.89 5.72 -5.16
C ILE A 140 10.29 7.10 -4.86
N MET A 141 9.29 7.17 -3.98
CA MET A 141 8.57 8.40 -3.65
C MET A 141 9.46 9.60 -3.27
N PRO A 142 10.42 9.50 -2.32
CA PRO A 142 11.28 10.62 -1.96
C PRO A 142 12.13 11.12 -3.13
N PHE A 143 12.67 10.24 -3.98
CA PHE A 143 13.42 10.66 -5.17
C PHE A 143 12.55 11.47 -6.13
N ARG A 144 11.30 11.04 -6.33
CA ARG A 144 10.36 11.77 -7.18
C ARG A 144 9.97 13.12 -6.58
N LEU A 145 9.82 13.22 -5.27
CA LEU A 145 9.58 14.49 -4.57
C LEU A 145 10.76 15.46 -4.74
N ILE A 146 12.00 14.99 -4.59
CA ILE A 146 13.22 15.79 -4.80
C ILE A 146 13.26 16.32 -6.24
N MET A 147 13.02 15.47 -7.24
CA MET A 147 12.95 15.91 -8.64
C MET A 147 11.87 16.96 -8.88
N SER A 148 10.71 16.84 -8.22
CA SER A 148 9.64 17.83 -8.34
C SER A 148 10.03 19.18 -7.75
N VAL A 149 10.69 19.20 -6.58
CA VAL A 149 11.20 20.44 -5.96
C VAL A 149 12.24 21.09 -6.86
N TRP A 150 13.19 20.31 -7.39
CA TRP A 150 14.24 20.82 -8.28
C TRP A 150 13.68 21.43 -9.58
N ARG A 151 12.70 20.78 -10.22
CA ARG A 151 12.04 21.33 -11.43
C ARG A 151 11.28 22.61 -11.15
N THR A 152 10.63 22.70 -9.99
CA THR A 152 9.90 23.90 -9.57
C THR A 152 10.86 25.09 -9.42
N HIS A 153 12.03 24.87 -8.82
CA HIS A 153 13.03 25.91 -8.58
C HIS A 153 13.80 26.32 -9.85
N ASN A 154 14.21 25.36 -10.69
CA ASN A 154 15.06 25.64 -11.86
C ASN A 154 14.29 25.98 -13.15
N LYS A 155 13.04 25.56 -13.30
CA LYS A 155 12.28 25.70 -14.56
C LYS A 155 10.94 26.41 -14.41
N GLY A 156 10.52 26.75 -13.19
CA GLY A 156 9.19 27.31 -12.92
C GLY A 156 8.03 26.37 -13.28
N THR A 157 8.31 25.08 -13.51
CA THR A 157 7.33 24.06 -13.92
C THR A 157 7.34 22.89 -12.94
N VAL A 158 6.16 22.35 -12.65
CA VAL A 158 5.93 21.32 -11.61
C VAL A 158 5.91 19.91 -12.19
#